data_AF-A0A142VT86-F1
#
_entry.id   AF-A0A142VT86-F1
#
_cell.length_a   1.000
_cell.length_b   1.000
_cell.length_c   1.000
_cell.angle_alpha   90.00
_cell.angle_beta   90.00
_cell.angle_gamma   90.00
#
_symmetry.space_group_name_H-M   'P 1'
#
loop_
_entity.id
_entity.type
_entity.pdbx_description
1 polymer ?
#
loop_
_entity_poly.entity_id
_entity_poly.type
_entity_poly.pdbx_seq_one_letter_code
_entity_poly.pdbx_strand_id
1 'polypeptide(L)' 'MQQACYYSPAERQQEKERQRASDADDLRSGRISRDELRARNGFFSSLDIVESSIICEEAFA' A
#
# COMPACT_ATOMS: atom_id res chain seq x y z
N MET A 1 17.33 24.72 -2.60
CA MET A 1 17.36 24.31 -1.17
C MET A 1 16.30 23.24 -1.00
N GLN A 2 16.69 21.99 -0.71
CA GLN A 2 15.72 20.93 -0.43
C GLN A 2 15.15 21.17 0.97
N GLN A 3 13.85 21.47 1.06
CA GLN A 3 13.14 21.58 2.32
C GLN A 3 13.17 20.19 2.99
N ALA A 4 13.76 20.09 4.17
CA ALA A 4 13.68 18.87 4.95
C ALA A 4 12.22 18.69 5.39
N CYS A 5 11.50 17.77 4.77
CA CYS A 5 10.18 17.36 5.23
C CYS A 5 10.36 16.69 6.60
N TYR A 6 9.88 17.32 7.66
CA TYR A 6 9.88 16.73 8.99
C TYR A 6 8.85 15.60 9.03
N TYR A 7 9.28 14.42 9.47
CA TYR A 7 8.38 13.31 9.70
C TYR A 7 7.72 13.47 11.08
N SER A 8 6.39 13.60 11.09
CA SER A 8 5.58 13.56 12.30
C SER A 8 4.89 12.21 12.45
N PRO A 9 5.24 11.40 13.47
CA PRO A 9 4.54 10.13 13.73
C PRO A 9 3.04 10.32 13.96
N ALA A 10 2.63 11.41 14.60
CA ALA A 10 1.23 11.71 14.89
C ALA A 10 0.43 11.97 13.61
N GLU A 11 0.98 12.77 12.69
CA GLU A 11 0.35 13.01 11.39
C GLU A 11 0.28 11.72 10.56
N ARG A 12 1.35 10.90 10.61
CA ARG A 12 1.35 9.62 9.93
C ARG A 12 0.28 8.67 10.48
N GLN A 13 0.07 8.66 11.79
CA GLN A 13 -0.97 7.86 12.42
C GLN A 13 -2.36 8.30 11.96
N GLN A 14 -2.66 9.60 12.00
CA GLN A 14 -3.95 10.14 11.54
C GLN A 14 -4.20 9.80 10.06
N GLU A 15 -3.18 9.93 9.22
CA GLU A 15 -3.28 9.55 7.81
C GLU A 15 -3.62 8.06 7.65
N LYS A 16 -2.94 7.18 8.38
CA LYS A 16 -3.26 5.73 8.34
C LYS A 16 -4.66 5.43 8.86
N GLU A 17 -5.15 6.14 9.87
CA GLU A 17 -6.53 5.98 10.36
C GLU A 17 -7.57 6.38 9.32
N ARG A 18 -7.35 7.49 8.61
CA ARG A 18 -8.20 7.90 7.49
C ARG A 18 -8.23 6.86 6.37
N GLN A 19 -7.05 6.32 6.01
CA GLN A 19 -6.95 5.28 4.99
C GLN A 19 -7.72 4.01 5.40
N ARG A 20 -7.57 3.54 6.64
CA ARG A 20 -8.31 2.37 7.16
C ARG A 20 -9.83 2.58 7.13
N ALA A 21 -10.31 3.78 7.43
CA ALA A 21 -11.74 4.09 7.37
C ALA A 21 -12.26 3.99 5.94
N SER A 22 -11.54 4.54 4.96
CA SER A 22 -11.87 4.44 3.54
C SER A 22 -11.87 2.99 3.07
N ASP A 23 -10.84 2.22 3.40
CA ASP A 23 -10.75 0.80 3.02
C ASP A 23 -11.92 -0.01 3.60
N ALA A 24 -12.34 0.28 4.83
CA ALA A 24 -13.50 -0.36 5.45
C ALA A 24 -14.81 -0.04 4.73
N ASP A 25 -14.98 1.19 4.25
CA ASP A 25 -16.14 1.59 3.46
C ASP A 25 -16.15 0.93 2.07
N ASP A 26 -15.00 0.87 1.41
CA ASP A 26 -14.87 0.21 0.11
C ASP A 26 -15.13 -1.30 0.20
N LEU A 27 -14.69 -1.95 1.28
CA LEU A 27 -15.00 -3.36 1.56
C LEU A 27 -16.49 -3.56 1.85
N ARG A 28 -17.10 -2.70 2.68
CA ARG A 28 -18.53 -2.82 3.04
C ARG A 28 -19.45 -2.58 1.85
N SER A 29 -19.09 -1.65 0.97
CA SER A 29 -19.82 -1.35 -0.25
C SER A 29 -19.56 -2.37 -1.37
N GLY A 30 -18.60 -3.28 -1.19
CA GLY A 30 -18.20 -4.27 -2.20
C GLY A 30 -17.46 -3.65 -3.39
N ARG A 31 -16.98 -2.41 -3.26
CA ARG A 31 -16.23 -1.70 -4.30
C ARG A 31 -14.86 -2.34 -4.56
N ILE A 32 -14.27 -2.91 -3.51
CA ILE A 32 -13.06 -3.72 -3.60
C ILE A 32 -13.29 -5.04 -2.87
N SER A 33 -12.61 -6.10 -3.31
CA SER A 33 -12.57 -7.35 -2.57
C SER A 33 -11.48 -7.31 -1.49
N ARG A 34 -11.53 -8.26 -0.54
CA ARG A 34 -10.44 -8.44 0.44
C ARG A 34 -9.11 -8.77 -0.23
N ASP A 35 -9.13 -9.59 -1.27
CA ASP A 35 -7.91 -9.98 -1.99
C ASP A 35 -7.30 -8.79 -2.74
N GLU A 36 -8.14 -7.92 -3.30
CA GLU A 36 -7.70 -6.69 -3.95
C GLU A 36 -7.08 -5.73 -2.94
N LEU A 37 -7.71 -5.51 -1.79
CA LEU A 37 -7.13 -4.67 -0.72
C LEU A 37 -5.81 -5.25 -0.21
N ARG A 38 -5.73 -6.58 -0.10
CA ARG A 38 -4.52 -7.30 0.32
C ARG A 38 -3.37 -7.09 -0.67
N ALA A 39 -3.63 -7.24 -1.98
CA ALA A 39 -2.66 -7.01 -3.04
C ALA A 39 -2.15 -5.55 -3.06
N ARG A 40 -3.06 -4.56 -2.93
CA ARG A 40 -2.70 -3.13 -2.86
C ARG A 40 -1.79 -2.80 -1.67
N ASN A 41 -2.02 -3.45 -0.54
CA ASN A 41 -1.20 -3.28 0.66
C ASN A 41 0.14 -4.04 0.61
N GLY A 42 0.40 -4.79 -0.47
CA GLY A 42 1.59 -5.61 -0.61
C GLY A 42 1.64 -6.79 0.37
N PHE A 43 0.48 -7.24 0.86
CA PHE A 43 0.42 -8.34 1.84
C PHE A 43 0.31 -9.69 1.13
N PHE A 44 1.43 -10.20 0.65
CA PHE A 44 1.51 -11.46 -0.09
C PHE A 44 1.75 -12.65 0.85
N SER A 45 1.25 -13.83 0.47
CA SER A 45 1.57 -15.06 1.19
C SER A 45 2.97 -15.52 0.77
N SER A 46 3.57 -16.43 1.55
CA SER A 46 4.85 -17.01 1.15
C SER A 46 4.81 -17.68 -0.22
N LEU A 47 3.68 -18.28 -0.60
CA LEU A 47 3.49 -18.87 -1.93
C LEU A 47 3.43 -17.80 -3.01
N ASP A 48 2.62 -16.75 -2.80
CA ASP A 48 2.51 -15.62 -3.74
C ASP A 48 3.89 -15.00 -4.02
N ILE A 49 4.74 -14.88 -2.98
CA ILE A 49 6.10 -14.35 -3.10
C ILE A 49 7.00 -15.30 -3.91
N VAL A 50 6.92 -16.61 -3.67
CA VAL A 50 7.73 -17.60 -4.41
C VAL A 50 7.34 -17.66 -5.89
N GLU A 51 6.06 -17.47 -6.20
CA GLU A 51 5.55 -17.40 -7.58
C GLU A 51 5.80 -16.05 -8.25
N SER A 52 6.24 -15.03 -7.49
CA SER A 52 6.54 -13.70 -8.03
C SER A 52 7.85 -13.71 -8.82
N SER A 53 7.93 -12.87 -9.86
CA SER A 53 9.19 -12.54 -10.54
C SER A 53 9.47 -11.04 -10.43
N ILE A 54 10.74 -10.69 -10.19
CA ILE A 54 11.18 -9.30 -10.23
C ILE A 54 11.64 -9.01 -11.66
N ILE A 55 10.95 -8.08 -12.33
CA ILE A 55 11.37 -7.56 -13.63
C ILE A 55 12.18 -6.31 -13.36
N CYS A 56 13.50 -6.39 -13.52
CA CYS A 56 14.38 -5.23 -13.52
C CYS A 56 14.40 -4.63 -14.92
N GLU A 57 13.79 -3.46 -15.10
CA GLU A 57 13.99 -2.66 -16.31
C GLU A 57 15.20 -1.75 -16.10
N GLU A 58 16.32 -2.09 -16.74
CA GLU A 58 17.49 -1.20 -16.80
C GLU A 58 17.22 -0.10 -17.84
N ALA A 59 16.88 1.11 -17.37
CA ALA A 59 16.83 2.29 -18.21
C ALA A 59 18.27 2.78 -18.46
N PHE A 60 18.90 2.31 -19.55
CA PHE A 60 20.13 2.93 -20.05
C PHE A 60 19.76 4.23 -20.79
N ALA A 61 20.27 5.35 -20.27
CA ALA A 61 20.14 6.69 -20.85
C ALA A 61 21.17 6.94 -21.97
#